data_AF-J5HMA0-F1
#
_entry.id   AF-J5HMA0-F1
#
_cell.length_a   1.000
_cell.length_b   1.000
_cell.length_c   1.000
_cell.angle_alpha   90.00
_cell.angle_beta   90.00
_cell.angle_gamma   90.00
#
_symmetry.space_group_name_H-M   'P 1'
#
loop_
_entity.id
_entity.type
_entity.pdbx_description
1 polymer ?
#
loop_
_entity_poly.entity_id
_entity_poly.type
_entity_poly.pdbx_seq_one_letter_code
_entity_poly.pdbx_strand_id
1 'polypeptide(L)'
;MAISVFPELRGLSWDVTKTPEFFTISKVSPSGVDIAASLSAYPRWHFSLSYDCLSAGTKGELQKLLGFFLTCRGNAVDFLYRDPSDHKVSRQTFGVGDGRTTHFELCHNIGGFIEPLYDTASETIYAGDILLDSGYAIHGGIVSFTEAPAAGKRLTWSGDFYYRCRFKESSLEFQNFAFKLWSARSVEFVTSRKVFAS
;
A
#
# COMPACT_ATOMS: atom_id res chain seq x y z
N MET A 1 15.66 2.07 11.17
CA MET A 1 16.10 1.41 9.92
C MET A 1 15.19 1.93 8.81
N ALA A 2 15.73 2.48 7.72
CA ALA A 2 14.90 3.02 6.65
C ALA A 2 14.15 1.88 5.95
N ILE A 3 12.86 2.07 5.67
CA ILE A 3 12.03 1.07 4.99
C ILE A 3 12.34 1.13 3.50
N SER A 4 12.64 -0.02 2.90
CA SER A 4 12.93 -0.11 1.46
C SER A 4 11.67 0.10 0.62
N VAL A 5 11.81 0.75 -0.53
CA VAL A 5 10.74 0.91 -1.53
C VAL A 5 11.03 -0.01 -2.71
N PHE A 6 10.00 -0.74 -3.17
CA PHE A 6 10.09 -1.62 -4.33
C PHE A 6 10.56 -0.81 -5.56
N PRO A 7 11.56 -1.30 -6.31
CA PRO A 7 12.16 -0.52 -7.38
C PRO A 7 11.19 -0.36 -8.57
N GLU A 8 11.19 0.83 -9.16
CA GLU A 8 10.56 1.03 -10.47
C GLU A 8 11.43 0.39 -11.56
N LEU A 9 10.86 -0.59 -12.27
CA LEU A 9 11.49 -1.35 -13.34
C LEU A 9 10.75 -1.06 -14.64
N ARG A 10 11.47 -0.76 -15.73
CA ARG A 10 10.87 -0.42 -17.03
C ARG A 10 10.36 -1.66 -17.76
N GLY A 11 10.90 -2.83 -17.44
CA GLY A 11 10.51 -4.12 -17.99
C GLY A 11 9.21 -4.72 -17.44
N LEU A 12 8.41 -3.95 -16.69
CA LEU A 12 7.10 -4.40 -16.23
C LEU A 12 6.23 -4.69 -17.47
N SER A 13 5.84 -5.95 -17.66
CA SER A 13 4.85 -6.26 -18.70
C SER A 13 3.49 -5.69 -18.26
N TRP A 14 2.56 -5.55 -19.20
CA TRP A 14 1.28 -4.86 -18.97
C TRP A 14 0.39 -5.47 -17.86
N ASP A 15 0.76 -6.63 -17.30
CA ASP A 15 -0.03 -7.38 -16.34
C ASP A 15 0.41 -7.12 -14.90
N VAL A 16 -0.10 -6.04 -14.31
CA VAL A 16 -0.18 -5.88 -12.85
C VAL A 16 -1.52 -6.46 -12.40
N THR A 17 -1.49 -7.57 -11.66
CA THR A 17 -2.71 -8.12 -11.04
C THR A 17 -2.82 -7.60 -9.61
N LYS A 18 -3.97 -7.02 -9.26
CA LYS A 18 -4.31 -6.55 -7.91
C LYS A 18 -5.59 -7.24 -7.43
N THR A 19 -5.50 -8.00 -6.35
CA THR A 19 -6.61 -8.80 -5.83
C THR A 19 -6.88 -8.50 -4.35
N PRO A 20 -8.08 -8.02 -3.98
CA PRO A 20 -8.49 -7.91 -2.58
C PRO A 20 -8.99 -9.26 -2.03
N GLU A 21 -8.51 -9.65 -0.86
CA GLU A 21 -8.98 -10.82 -0.11
C GLU A 21 -9.52 -10.40 1.25
N PHE A 22 -10.77 -10.74 1.56
CA PHE A 22 -11.30 -10.67 2.92
C PHE A 22 -11.27 -12.05 3.56
N PHE A 23 -10.79 -12.12 4.80
CA PHE A 23 -10.92 -13.33 5.59
C PHE A 23 -12.36 -13.45 6.04
N THR A 24 -13.07 -14.48 5.55
CA THR A 24 -14.49 -14.69 5.85
C THR A 24 -14.74 -16.15 6.20
N ILE A 25 -15.83 -16.39 6.93
CA ILE A 25 -16.40 -17.72 7.15
C ILE A 25 -17.82 -17.70 6.60
N SER A 26 -18.16 -18.64 5.73
CA SER A 26 -19.52 -18.84 5.22
C SER A 26 -19.97 -20.27 5.45
N LYS A 27 -21.22 -20.46 5.89
CA LYS A 27 -21.85 -21.77 6.08
C LYS A 27 -23.31 -21.72 5.66
N VAL A 28 -23.79 -22.84 5.12
CA VAL A 28 -25.22 -23.08 4.89
C VAL A 28 -25.76 -23.89 6.06
N SER A 29 -26.81 -23.42 6.70
CA SER A 29 -27.50 -24.17 7.76
C SER A 29 -28.26 -25.38 7.20
N PRO A 30 -28.63 -26.38 8.03
CA PRO A 30 -29.46 -27.50 7.57
C PRO A 30 -30.82 -27.09 7.00
N SER A 31 -31.33 -25.89 7.34
CA SER A 31 -32.56 -25.32 6.78
C SER A 31 -32.33 -24.51 5.50
N GLY A 32 -31.11 -24.47 4.95
CA GLY A 32 -30.78 -23.77 3.70
C GLY A 32 -30.49 -22.27 3.85
N VAL A 33 -30.39 -21.74 5.07
CA VAL A 33 -30.04 -20.33 5.33
C VAL A 33 -28.51 -20.15 5.26
N ASP A 34 -28.06 -19.20 4.45
CA ASP A 34 -26.66 -18.76 4.39
C ASP A 34 -26.29 -17.88 5.57
N ILE A 35 -25.18 -18.21 6.23
CA ILE A 35 -24.61 -17.44 7.33
C ILE A 35 -23.17 -17.11 6.97
N ALA A 36 -22.82 -15.83 6.97
CA ALA A 36 -21.47 -15.36 6.72
C ALA A 36 -21.00 -14.39 7.81
N ALA A 37 -19.70 -14.45 8.12
CA ALA A 37 -19.03 -13.53 9.03
C ALA A 37 -17.69 -13.09 8.44
N SER A 38 -17.37 -11.79 8.53
CA SER A 38 -16.04 -11.28 8.19
C SER A 38 -15.12 -11.32 9.40
N LEU A 39 -13.90 -11.81 9.22
CA LEU A 39 -12.83 -11.87 10.20
C LEU A 39 -11.83 -10.71 10.04
N SER A 40 -11.99 -9.90 9.01
CA SER A 40 -11.11 -8.76 8.71
C SER A 40 -11.92 -7.53 8.34
N ALA A 41 -11.63 -6.40 8.99
CA ALA A 41 -12.26 -5.12 8.66
C ALA A 41 -11.83 -4.58 7.28
N TYR A 42 -10.67 -4.99 6.79
CA TYR A 42 -10.05 -4.50 5.57
C TYR A 42 -9.37 -5.63 4.81
N PRO A 43 -9.24 -5.53 3.48
CA PRO A 43 -8.70 -6.60 2.67
C PRO A 43 -7.19 -6.79 2.91
N ARG A 44 -6.74 -8.01 2.67
CA ARG A 44 -5.36 -8.28 2.28
C ARG A 44 -5.26 -8.12 0.77
N TRP A 45 -4.38 -7.24 0.32
CA TRP A 45 -4.13 -7.06 -1.10
C TRP A 45 -3.04 -8.02 -1.55
N HIS A 46 -3.29 -8.70 -2.67
CA HIS A 46 -2.30 -9.52 -3.37
C HIS A 46 -1.92 -8.82 -4.66
N PHE A 47 -0.62 -8.74 -4.91
CA PHE A 47 -0.06 -8.18 -6.11
C PHE A 47 0.76 -9.26 -6.83
N SER A 48 0.60 -9.35 -8.14
CA SER A 48 1.42 -10.19 -9.01
C SER A 48 1.92 -9.33 -10.17
N LEU A 49 3.24 -9.23 -10.30
CA LEU A 49 3.90 -8.49 -11.37
C LEU A 49 4.64 -9.46 -12.28
N SER A 50 4.47 -9.27 -13.58
CA SER A 50 5.18 -10.04 -14.61
C SER A 50 6.25 -9.18 -15.27
N TYR A 51 7.45 -9.75 -15.44
CA TYR A 51 8.56 -9.11 -16.12
C TYR A 51 9.08 -9.99 -17.24
N ASP A 52 8.75 -9.64 -18.48
CA ASP A 52 9.18 -10.39 -19.67
C ASP A 52 10.63 -10.11 -20.03
N CYS A 53 11.12 -8.91 -19.73
CA CYS A 53 12.44 -8.46 -20.10
C CYS A 53 13.08 -7.64 -18.98
N LEU A 54 13.99 -8.27 -18.24
CA LEU A 54 14.86 -7.64 -17.26
C LEU A 54 16.26 -7.53 -17.87
N SER A 55 16.72 -6.29 -18.06
CA SER A 55 18.08 -6.03 -18.52
C SER A 55 19.12 -6.42 -17.47
N ALA A 56 20.18 -7.11 -17.87
CA ALA A 56 21.32 -7.44 -17.00
C ALA A 56 22.50 -6.47 -17.17
N GLY A 57 23.15 -6.10 -16.07
CA GLY A 57 24.36 -5.28 -16.04
C GLY A 57 24.52 -4.56 -14.70
N THR A 58 25.58 -3.77 -14.52
CA THR A 58 25.88 -3.08 -13.25
C THR A 58 24.73 -2.20 -12.73
N LYS A 59 23.84 -1.73 -13.63
CA LYS A 59 22.62 -0.98 -13.29
C LYS A 59 21.36 -1.61 -13.91
N GLY A 60 21.44 -2.89 -14.29
CA GLY A 60 20.35 -3.63 -14.90
C GLY A 60 19.19 -3.84 -13.94
N GLU A 61 17.99 -4.03 -14.49
CA GLU A 61 16.76 -4.27 -13.73
C GLU A 61 16.81 -5.59 -12.98
N LEU A 62 17.49 -6.60 -13.54
CA LEU A 62 17.74 -7.87 -12.85
C LEU A 62 18.46 -7.64 -11.52
N GLN A 63 19.57 -6.90 -11.53
CA GLN A 63 20.37 -6.65 -10.33
C GLN A 63 19.58 -5.85 -9.29
N LYS A 64 18.72 -4.92 -9.72
CA LYS A 64 17.83 -4.17 -8.82
C LYS A 64 16.82 -5.09 -8.14
N LEU A 65 16.10 -5.92 -8.90
CA LEU A 65 15.09 -6.81 -8.35
C LEU A 65 15.70 -7.92 -7.49
N LEU A 66 16.77 -8.57 -7.98
CA LEU A 66 17.50 -9.60 -7.24
C LEU A 66 18.10 -9.04 -5.95
N GLY A 67 18.78 -7.88 -6.03
CA GLY A 67 19.33 -7.21 -4.86
C GLY A 67 18.25 -6.85 -3.86
N PHE A 68 17.12 -6.32 -4.32
CA PHE A 68 15.98 -6.01 -3.48
C PHE A 68 15.43 -7.25 -2.76
N PHE A 69 15.19 -8.35 -3.48
CA PHE A 69 14.75 -9.62 -2.91
C PHE A 69 15.72 -10.14 -1.83
N LEU A 70 17.03 -10.05 -2.08
CA LEU A 70 18.06 -10.43 -1.11
C LEU A 70 18.07 -9.52 0.13
N THR A 71 17.86 -8.21 -0.03
CA THR A 71 17.72 -7.30 1.13
C THR A 71 16.49 -7.58 1.96
N CYS A 72 15.41 -8.08 1.33
CA CYS A 72 14.20 -8.52 2.01
C CYS A 72 14.36 -9.87 2.72
N ARG A 73 15.45 -10.60 2.45
CA ARG A 73 15.69 -11.98 2.94
C ARG A 73 14.52 -12.91 2.59
N GLY A 74 14.07 -12.86 1.34
CA GLY A 74 12.85 -13.55 0.91
C GLY A 74 11.61 -12.86 1.45
N ASN A 75 10.74 -13.58 2.15
CA ASN A 75 9.48 -13.07 2.70
C ASN A 75 9.57 -12.55 4.15
N ALA A 76 10.79 -12.39 4.68
CA ALA A 76 11.00 -12.07 6.09
C ALA A 76 10.88 -10.57 6.43
N VAL A 77 11.23 -9.68 5.49
CA VAL A 77 11.23 -8.22 5.71
C VAL A 77 10.20 -7.54 4.81
N ASP A 78 9.45 -6.60 5.39
CA ASP A 78 8.46 -5.77 4.69
C ASP A 78 9.12 -4.63 3.91
N PHE A 79 8.41 -4.15 2.89
CA PHE A 79 8.80 -3.04 2.05
C PHE A 79 7.58 -2.25 1.58
N LEU A 80 7.81 -1.04 1.06
CA LEU A 80 6.77 -0.20 0.48
C LEU A 80 6.65 -0.47 -1.01
N TYR A 81 5.44 -0.70 -1.48
CA TYR A 81 5.11 -0.83 -2.89
C TYR A 81 4.25 0.36 -3.33
N ARG A 82 4.68 1.02 -4.40
CA ARG A 82 3.91 2.08 -5.07
C ARG A 82 3.20 1.45 -6.27
N ASP A 83 1.89 1.29 -6.17
CA ASP A 83 1.07 0.77 -7.27
C ASP A 83 1.00 1.82 -8.39
N PRO A 84 1.45 1.53 -9.63
CA PRO A 84 1.44 2.50 -10.72
C PRO A 84 0.06 3.09 -11.02
N SER A 85 -0.99 2.32 -10.79
CA SER A 85 -2.38 2.69 -11.08
C SER A 85 -3.07 3.41 -9.92
N ASP A 86 -2.61 3.19 -8.69
CA ASP A 86 -3.33 3.59 -7.49
C ASP A 86 -2.38 3.90 -6.32
N HIS A 87 -1.82 5.11 -6.33
CA HIS A 87 -0.87 5.55 -5.32
C HIS A 87 -0.97 7.04 -4.98
N LYS A 88 -1.99 7.74 -5.50
CA LYS A 88 -2.16 9.18 -5.32
C LYS A 88 -3.60 9.51 -5.00
N VAL A 89 -3.78 10.50 -4.14
CA VAL A 89 -5.09 11.08 -3.87
C VAL A 89 -5.05 12.60 -4.03
N SER A 90 -6.19 13.18 -4.39
CA SER A 90 -6.38 14.63 -4.52
C SER A 90 -7.62 15.05 -3.76
N ARG A 91 -7.44 15.96 -2.78
CA ARG A 91 -8.48 16.50 -1.90
C ARG A 91 -9.42 15.44 -1.33
N GLN A 92 -8.87 14.29 -0.94
CA GLN A 92 -9.68 13.24 -0.34
C GLN A 92 -10.05 13.61 1.09
N THR A 93 -11.34 13.48 1.43
CA THR A 93 -11.80 13.73 2.81
C THR A 93 -11.31 12.62 3.73
N PHE A 94 -10.71 13.00 4.85
CA PHE A 94 -10.28 12.07 5.91
C PHE A 94 -10.96 12.34 7.25
N GLY A 95 -11.70 13.46 7.38
CA GLY A 95 -12.43 13.76 8.60
C GLY A 95 -13.23 15.05 8.52
N VAL A 96 -13.95 15.33 9.60
CA VAL A 96 -14.64 16.60 9.83
C VAL A 96 -14.28 17.05 11.24
N GLY A 97 -13.84 18.30 11.39
CA GLY A 97 -13.56 18.90 12.68
C GLY A 97 -14.81 18.97 13.55
N ASP A 98 -14.62 18.76 14.85
CA ASP A 98 -15.64 18.84 15.90
C ASP A 98 -15.26 19.84 17.01
N GLY A 99 -14.11 20.53 16.86
CA GLY A 99 -13.53 21.43 17.86
C GLY A 99 -12.92 20.73 19.08
N ARG A 100 -12.77 19.39 19.07
CA ARG A 100 -12.27 18.59 20.21
C ARG A 100 -11.22 17.56 19.82
N THR A 101 -11.46 16.83 18.73
CA THR A 101 -10.59 15.78 18.23
C THR A 101 -9.38 16.40 17.52
N THR A 102 -8.19 15.94 17.88
CA THR A 102 -6.91 16.42 17.30
C THR A 102 -6.22 15.39 16.44
N HIS A 103 -6.66 14.13 16.47
CA HIS A 103 -6.03 13.02 15.76
C HIS A 103 -7.01 12.45 14.73
N PHE A 104 -6.58 12.38 13.47
CA PHE A 104 -7.39 11.86 12.38
C PHE A 104 -6.55 10.94 11.51
N GLU A 105 -7.11 9.77 11.18
CA GLU A 105 -6.47 8.79 10.31
C GLU A 105 -6.65 9.19 8.84
N LEU A 106 -5.55 9.25 8.08
CA LEU A 106 -5.61 9.35 6.63
C LEU A 106 -6.19 8.05 6.07
N CYS A 107 -7.03 8.18 5.06
CA CYS A 107 -7.66 7.04 4.43
C CYS A 107 -7.43 7.05 2.93
N HIS A 108 -7.83 5.97 2.29
CA HIS A 108 -7.97 5.82 0.85
C HIS A 108 -9.41 5.36 0.57
N ASN A 109 -10.07 6.04 -0.37
CA ASN A 109 -11.44 5.73 -0.76
C ASN A 109 -11.48 5.07 -2.14
N ILE A 110 -11.86 3.80 -2.16
CA ILE A 110 -12.03 3.00 -3.38
C ILE A 110 -13.53 2.77 -3.59
N GLY A 111 -14.15 3.58 -4.45
CA GLY A 111 -15.56 3.38 -4.84
C GLY A 111 -16.55 3.38 -3.66
N GLY A 112 -16.24 4.08 -2.57
CA GLY A 112 -17.04 4.14 -1.35
C GLY A 112 -16.52 3.23 -0.22
N PHE A 113 -15.60 2.31 -0.50
CA PHE A 113 -14.89 1.56 0.54
C PHE A 113 -13.72 2.38 1.07
N ILE A 114 -13.69 2.61 2.38
CA ILE A 114 -12.67 3.43 3.03
C ILE A 114 -11.70 2.52 3.79
N GLU A 115 -10.42 2.56 3.44
CA GLU A 115 -9.35 1.90 4.18
C GLU A 115 -8.35 2.92 4.77
N PRO A 116 -7.78 2.67 5.95
CA PRO A 116 -6.73 3.52 6.53
C PRO A 116 -5.41 3.38 5.77
N LEU A 117 -4.67 4.47 5.69
CA LEU A 117 -3.34 4.53 5.09
C LEU A 117 -2.29 4.77 6.16
N TYR A 118 -1.25 3.93 6.18
CA TYR A 118 -0.19 4.00 7.19
C TYR A 118 1.13 4.54 6.64
N ASP A 119 1.31 4.48 5.32
CA ASP A 119 2.54 4.85 4.63
C ASP A 119 2.22 5.88 3.53
N THR A 120 2.39 7.15 3.87
CA THR A 120 2.10 8.30 3.00
C THR A 120 3.37 9.11 2.72
N ALA A 121 3.33 9.92 1.68
CA ALA A 121 4.39 10.86 1.35
C ALA A 121 3.86 12.08 0.57
N SER A 122 4.59 13.18 0.62
CA SER A 122 4.23 14.44 -0.07
C SER A 122 2.84 14.95 0.32
N GLU A 123 2.51 14.82 1.60
CA GLU A 123 1.19 15.12 2.15
C GLU A 123 0.95 16.63 2.24
N THR A 124 -0.25 17.03 1.82
CA THR A 124 -0.75 18.39 1.96
C THR A 124 -2.12 18.32 2.61
N ILE A 125 -2.33 19.08 3.69
CA ILE A 125 -3.58 19.06 4.46
C ILE A 125 -4.36 20.36 4.22
N TYR A 126 -5.67 20.22 4.09
CA TYR A 126 -6.60 21.33 3.90
C TYR A 126 -7.71 21.29 4.95
N ALA A 127 -8.10 22.47 5.43
CA ALA A 127 -9.30 22.68 6.25
C ALA A 127 -10.30 23.52 5.44
N GLY A 128 -11.35 22.89 4.94
CA GLY A 128 -12.18 23.45 3.87
C GLY A 128 -11.36 23.57 2.59
N ASP A 129 -11.29 24.76 2.01
CA ASP A 129 -10.52 25.05 0.80
C ASP A 129 -9.11 25.60 1.05
N ILE A 130 -8.77 25.83 2.33
CA ILE A 130 -7.53 26.48 2.75
C ILE A 130 -6.46 25.40 2.95
N LEU A 131 -5.31 25.56 2.28
CA LEU A 131 -4.10 24.79 2.54
C LEU A 131 -3.53 25.19 3.91
N LEU A 132 -3.18 24.19 4.71
CA LEU A 132 -2.48 24.41 5.98
C LEU A 132 -0.97 24.26 5.75
N ASP A 133 -0.21 25.32 5.99
CA ASP A 133 1.26 25.29 5.89
C ASP A 133 1.94 24.85 7.19
N SER A 134 1.20 24.81 8.30
CA SER A 134 1.68 24.39 9.62
C SER A 134 0.52 24.01 10.54
N GLY A 135 0.82 23.68 11.80
CA GLY A 135 -0.19 23.37 12.82
C GLY A 135 -0.60 21.90 12.88
N TYR A 136 0.06 21.03 12.12
CA TYR A 136 -0.11 19.58 12.17
C TYR A 136 1.21 18.84 12.00
N ALA A 137 1.24 17.58 12.42
CA ALA A 137 2.29 16.61 12.13
C ALA A 137 1.64 15.33 11.58
N ILE A 138 2.35 14.60 10.72
CA ILE A 138 1.86 13.33 10.16
C ILE A 138 2.85 12.22 10.51
N HIS A 139 2.33 11.18 11.17
CA HIS A 139 3.12 10.01 11.53
C HIS A 139 2.29 8.75 11.36
N GLY A 140 2.77 7.84 10.50
CA GLY A 140 2.15 6.52 10.33
C GLY A 140 0.70 6.58 9.86
N GLY A 141 0.34 7.56 9.02
CA GLY A 141 -1.04 7.76 8.58
C GLY A 141 -1.89 8.68 9.43
N ILE A 142 -1.45 9.03 10.64
CA ILE A 142 -2.23 9.87 11.56
C ILE A 142 -1.82 11.32 11.39
N VAL A 143 -2.79 12.18 11.11
CA VAL A 143 -2.67 13.64 11.19
C VAL A 143 -2.97 14.07 12.62
N SER A 144 -1.95 14.60 13.29
CA SER A 144 -2.06 15.18 14.63
C SER A 144 -2.04 16.70 14.53
N PHE A 145 -3.18 17.34 14.77
CA PHE A 145 -3.28 18.79 14.84
C PHE A 145 -2.86 19.32 16.23
N THR A 146 -2.18 20.46 16.21
CA THR A 146 -1.81 21.20 17.43
C THR A 146 -3.02 21.81 18.14
N GLU A 147 -4.01 22.26 17.37
CA GLU A 147 -5.31 22.72 17.84
C GLU A 147 -6.43 21.94 17.16
N ALA A 148 -7.50 21.62 17.88
CA ALA A 148 -8.60 20.85 17.32
C ALA A 148 -9.27 21.62 16.16
N PRO A 149 -9.42 21.03 14.98
CA PRO A 149 -10.08 21.69 13.86
C PRO A 149 -11.52 22.08 14.21
N ALA A 150 -11.91 23.30 13.82
CA ALA A 150 -13.22 23.85 14.17
C ALA A 150 -14.39 22.97 13.69
N ALA A 151 -15.48 22.99 14.45
CA ALA A 151 -16.67 22.20 14.17
C ALA A 151 -17.20 22.43 12.74
N GLY A 152 -17.47 21.33 12.03
CA GLY A 152 -18.01 21.36 10.66
C GLY A 152 -16.97 21.62 9.56
N LYS A 153 -15.69 21.82 9.90
CA LYS A 153 -14.63 21.97 8.88
C LYS A 153 -14.29 20.62 8.26
N ARG A 154 -14.54 20.47 6.97
CA ARG A 154 -14.09 19.31 6.19
C ARG A 154 -12.58 19.29 6.13
N LEU A 155 -11.97 18.19 6.52
CA LEU A 155 -10.53 17.99 6.43
C LEU A 155 -10.25 17.13 5.21
N THR A 156 -9.42 17.65 4.31
CA THR A 156 -9.03 16.93 3.09
C THR A 156 -7.52 16.90 2.93
N TRP A 157 -7.01 15.91 2.20
CA TRP A 157 -5.59 15.79 1.94
C TRP A 157 -5.30 15.42 0.48
N SER A 158 -4.11 15.79 0.01
CA SER A 158 -3.54 15.31 -1.24
C SER A 158 -2.12 14.80 -1.00
N GLY A 159 -1.70 13.80 -1.74
CA GLY A 159 -0.36 13.21 -1.59
C GLY A 159 -0.24 11.87 -2.28
N ASP A 160 0.92 11.25 -2.09
CA ASP A 160 1.20 9.89 -2.50
C ASP A 160 1.02 8.93 -1.31
N PHE A 161 0.74 7.65 -1.58
CA PHE A 161 0.72 6.60 -0.58
C PHE A 161 1.34 5.30 -1.10
N TYR A 162 1.63 4.39 -0.18
CA TYR A 162 2.24 3.10 -0.46
C TYR A 162 1.48 1.96 0.18
N TYR A 163 1.49 0.81 -0.50
CA TYR A 163 1.09 -0.46 0.08
C TYR A 163 2.29 -1.09 0.78
N ARG A 164 2.20 -1.29 2.10
CA ARG A 164 3.21 -2.04 2.83
C ARG A 164 3.04 -3.53 2.58
N CYS A 165 4.04 -4.13 1.97
CA CYS A 165 4.01 -5.48 1.44
C CYS A 165 5.18 -6.32 1.94
N ARG A 166 5.06 -7.64 1.75
CA ARG A 166 6.16 -8.59 1.82
C ARG A 166 6.03 -9.58 0.66
N PHE A 167 7.15 -10.15 0.21
CA PHE A 167 7.09 -11.25 -0.75
C PHE A 167 6.21 -12.38 -0.24
N LYS A 168 5.45 -13.00 -1.14
CA LYS A 168 4.57 -14.11 -0.78
C LYS A 168 5.40 -15.35 -0.42
N GLU A 169 6.41 -15.62 -1.23
CA GLU A 169 7.32 -16.76 -1.08
C GLU A 169 8.71 -16.36 -0.60
N SER A 170 9.40 -17.33 -0.01
CA SER A 170 10.80 -17.16 0.45
C SER A 170 11.84 -17.32 -0.66
N SER A 171 11.42 -17.73 -1.86
CA SER A 171 12.24 -17.87 -3.07
C SER A 171 11.63 -17.10 -4.24
N LEU A 172 12.48 -16.60 -5.13
CA LEU A 172 12.09 -15.95 -6.39
C LEU A 172 12.94 -16.50 -7.53
N GLU A 173 12.29 -16.95 -8.60
CA GLU A 173 12.96 -17.53 -9.76
C GLU A 173 13.29 -16.45 -10.81
N PHE A 174 14.51 -16.51 -11.35
CA PHE A 174 14.97 -15.67 -12.45
C PHE A 174 15.45 -16.58 -13.59
N GLN A 175 14.85 -16.46 -14.77
CA GLN A 175 15.20 -17.27 -15.93
C GLN A 175 15.90 -16.44 -16.99
N ASN A 176 17.11 -16.81 -17.38
CA ASN A 176 17.81 -16.23 -18.53
C ASN A 176 17.34 -16.91 -19.82
N PHE A 177 16.88 -16.15 -20.81
CA PHE A 177 16.39 -16.69 -22.07
C PHE A 177 17.13 -16.14 -23.31
N ALA A 178 17.96 -15.11 -23.15
CA ALA A 178 18.82 -14.57 -24.20
C ALA A 178 19.96 -13.75 -23.58
N PHE A 179 21.00 -13.41 -24.36
CA PHE A 179 22.16 -12.68 -23.83
C PHE A 179 21.75 -11.40 -23.09
N LYS A 180 21.96 -11.39 -21.76
CA LYS A 180 21.59 -10.31 -20.82
C LYS A 180 20.09 -10.04 -20.66
N LEU A 181 19.23 -10.94 -21.13
CA LEU A 181 17.78 -10.87 -20.97
C LEU A 181 17.30 -11.97 -20.03
N TRP A 182 16.67 -11.52 -18.96
CA TRP A 182 16.10 -12.39 -17.94
C TRP A 182 14.60 -12.12 -17.83
N SER A 183 13.84 -13.12 -17.41
CA SER A 183 12.43 -12.97 -17.05
C SER A 183 12.24 -13.32 -15.57
N ALA A 184 11.29 -12.63 -14.95
CA ALA A 184 10.71 -12.99 -13.66
C ALA A 184 9.20 -13.02 -13.89
N ARG A 185 8.69 -14.20 -14.26
CA ARG A 185 7.33 -14.35 -14.76
C ARG A 185 6.25 -14.08 -13.72
N SER A 186 6.58 -14.18 -12.43
CA SER A 186 5.66 -13.84 -11.36
C SER A 186 6.42 -13.38 -10.13
N VAL A 187 6.38 -12.08 -9.87
CA VAL A 187 6.86 -11.47 -8.63
C VAL A 187 5.63 -11.19 -7.78
N GLU A 188 5.37 -12.09 -6.83
CA GLU A 188 4.17 -12.00 -5.99
C GLU A 188 4.49 -11.47 -4.59
N PHE A 189 3.65 -10.56 -4.13
CA PHE A 189 3.72 -10.03 -2.78
C PHE A 189 2.33 -9.66 -2.28
N VAL A 190 2.22 -9.56 -0.96
CA VAL A 190 0.95 -9.36 -0.26
C VAL A 190 1.10 -8.26 0.77
N THR A 191 0.02 -7.51 1.02
CA THR A 191 0.06 -6.52 2.09
C THR A 191 0.27 -7.21 3.43
N SER A 192 1.07 -6.56 4.27
CA SER A 192 1.37 -7.01 5.62
C SER A 192 1.03 -5.90 6.60
N ARG A 193 0.18 -6.21 7.58
CA ARG A 193 -0.06 -5.33 8.72
C ARG A 193 0.83 -5.79 9.86
N LYS A 194 1.72 -4.93 10.34
CA LYS A 194 2.38 -5.16 11.62
C LYS A 194 1.38 -4.80 12.70
N VAL A 195 0.93 -5.80 13.44
CA VAL A 195 -0.02 -5.57 14.54
C VAL A 195 0.68 -4.86 15.71
N PHE A 196 2.00 -5.00 15.86
CA PHE A 196 2.82 -4.16 16.76
C PHE A 196 4.27 -4.13 16.26
N ALA A 197 4.88 -2.94 16.17
CA ALA A 197 6.32 -2.79 16.26
C ALA A 197 6.57 -1.95 17.52
N SER A 198 6.93 -2.62 18.60
CA SER A 198 7.54 -2.01 19.79
C SER A 198 8.88 -1.38 19.45
#